data_AF-A0A2I0N8X0-F1
#
_entry.id   AF-A0A2I0N8X0-F1
#
_cell.length_a   1.000
_cell.length_b   1.000
_cell.length_c   1.000
_cell.angle_alpha   90.00
_cell.angle_beta   90.00
_cell.angle_gamma   90.00
#
_symmetry.space_group_name_H-M   'P 1'
#
loop_
_entity.id
_entity.type
_entity.pdbx_description
1 polymer ?
#
loop_
_entity_poly.entity_id
_entity_poly.type
_entity_poly.pdbx_seq_one_letter_code
_entity_poly.pdbx_strand_id
1 'polypeptide(L)'
;MTSDTLITVIQTATMLAFFMIGGMLLKRKAKKEFSRPIFFFAMWWLIIGFSTAKTVLEKIMVDYEYYGLHMFLLYLNTVLVFAGLFFLLYYTLVIFTGKEKTTIPFGVFFLALLIMILAFIVASHPVVVTEAGGDLAPGSIDYEIEMPIWMITVLVLGIIVPQLGVCIALYALFFKLKGQPTQRYRVFLISTSLFLWFGSSLLVYFAGSAGGSGAWLIIKELIALFAGMMIYFAYNPPTFVRRKYNITGLADENEVQAVREKGRATGGGE
;
A
#
# COMPACT_ATOMS: atom_id res chain seq x y z
N MET A 1 14.72 9.77 24.77
CA MET A 1 14.39 9.08 23.50
C MET A 1 14.55 10.11 22.41
N THR A 2 15.49 9.93 21.47
CA THR A 2 15.68 10.88 20.37
C THR A 2 14.49 10.79 19.42
N SER A 3 14.25 11.85 18.64
CA SER A 3 13.18 11.88 17.62
C SER A 3 13.28 10.67 16.68
N ASP A 4 14.50 10.23 16.35
CA ASP A 4 14.75 9.13 15.43
C ASP A 4 14.34 7.76 16.00
N THR A 5 14.60 7.52 17.29
CA THR A 5 14.13 6.29 17.95
C THR A 5 12.61 6.18 17.89
N LEU A 6 11.90 7.29 18.14
CA LEU A 6 10.43 7.30 18.09
C LEU A 6 9.92 7.01 16.68
N ILE A 7 10.49 7.66 15.66
CA ILE A 7 10.10 7.42 14.26
C ILE A 7 10.33 5.95 13.88
N THR A 8 11.47 5.37 14.24
CA THR A 8 11.79 3.96 13.94
C THR A 8 10.83 2.98 14.64
N VAL A 9 10.44 3.27 15.88
CA VAL A 9 9.42 2.48 16.60
C VAL A 9 8.08 2.54 15.89
N ILE A 10 7.63 3.73 15.49
CA ILE A 10 6.36 3.90 14.76
C ILE A 10 6.42 3.16 13.41
N GLN A 11 7.51 3.32 12.64
CA GLN A 11 7.70 2.63 11.37
C GLN A 11 7.69 1.11 11.52
N THR A 12 8.31 0.58 12.56
CA THR A 12 8.30 -0.86 12.87
C THR A 12 6.88 -1.34 13.18
N ALA A 13 6.13 -0.58 13.99
CA ALA A 13 4.74 -0.89 14.28
C ALA A 13 3.86 -0.84 13.02
N THR A 14 4.05 0.17 12.18
CA THR A 14 3.36 0.34 10.88
C THR A 14 3.66 -0.82 9.93
N MET A 15 4.94 -1.20 9.79
CA MET A 15 5.38 -2.36 9.01
C MET A 15 4.66 -3.65 9.46
N LEU A 16 4.67 -3.93 10.76
CA LEU A 16 4.02 -5.12 11.32
C LEU A 16 2.50 -5.09 11.10
N ALA A 17 1.87 -3.92 11.23
CA ALA A 17 0.45 -3.76 10.95
C ALA A 17 0.12 -4.10 9.49
N PHE A 18 0.92 -3.62 8.53
CA PHE A 18 0.71 -3.93 7.11
C PHE A 18 0.93 -5.40 6.76
N PHE A 19 1.95 -6.04 7.32
CA PHE A 19 2.13 -7.48 7.16
C PHE A 19 0.97 -8.27 7.76
N MET A 20 0.49 -7.89 8.94
CA MET A 20 -0.67 -8.51 9.57
C MET A 20 -1.93 -8.37 8.71
N ILE A 21 -2.19 -7.17 8.17
CA ILE A 21 -3.33 -6.90 7.28
C ILE A 21 -3.24 -7.75 6.01
N GLY A 22 -2.08 -7.76 5.34
CA GLY A 22 -1.88 -8.57 4.14
C GLY A 22 -2.06 -10.07 4.42
N GLY A 23 -1.47 -10.58 5.51
CA GLY A 23 -1.60 -11.97 5.92
C GLY A 23 -3.04 -12.36 6.29
N MET A 24 -3.78 -11.47 6.96
CA MET A 24 -5.20 -11.66 7.25
C MET A 24 -6.04 -11.72 5.97
N LEU A 25 -5.78 -10.83 5.01
CA LEU A 25 -6.50 -10.79 3.74
C LEU A 25 -6.23 -12.01 2.87
N LEU A 26 -5.01 -12.56 2.89
CA LEU A 26 -4.69 -13.81 2.19
C LEU A 26 -5.44 -15.02 2.73
N LYS A 27 -5.73 -15.04 4.03
CA LYS A 27 -6.50 -16.12 4.68
C LYS A 27 -8.01 -15.98 4.46
N ARG A 28 -8.49 -14.88 3.87
CA ARG A 28 -9.91 -14.63 3.66
C ARG A 28 -10.48 -15.57 2.61
N LYS A 29 -11.53 -16.32 2.98
CA LYS A 29 -12.33 -17.08 2.01
C LYS A 29 -13.24 -16.12 1.23
N ALA A 30 -13.13 -16.16 -0.08
CA ALA A 30 -13.95 -15.38 -0.99
C ALA A 30 -14.62 -16.31 -2.01
N LYS A 31 -15.75 -15.86 -2.56
CA LYS A 31 -16.35 -16.54 -3.73
C LYS A 31 -15.29 -16.65 -4.83
N LYS A 32 -15.30 -17.75 -5.58
CA LYS A 32 -14.30 -18.07 -6.61
C LYS A 32 -14.02 -16.90 -7.55
N GLU A 33 -15.06 -16.18 -7.96
CA GLU A 33 -15.01 -14.99 -8.84
C GLU A 33 -14.23 -13.80 -8.25
N PHE A 34 -14.19 -13.65 -6.92
CA PHE A 34 -13.55 -12.51 -6.24
C PHE A 34 -12.25 -12.89 -5.51
N SER A 35 -11.79 -14.13 -5.66
CA SER A 35 -10.56 -14.62 -5.03
C SER A 35 -9.31 -13.87 -5.49
N ARG A 36 -9.15 -13.70 -6.82
CA ARG A 36 -8.00 -12.99 -7.43
C ARG A 36 -7.91 -11.51 -7.01
N PRO A 37 -8.96 -10.68 -7.11
CA PRO A 37 -8.90 -9.30 -6.64
C PRO A 37 -8.47 -9.18 -5.17
N ILE A 38 -9.02 -10.04 -4.30
CA ILE A 38 -8.68 -10.01 -2.87
C ILE A 38 -7.21 -10.39 -2.64
N PHE A 39 -6.69 -11.36 -3.40
CA PHE A 39 -5.27 -11.69 -3.36
C PHE A 39 -4.39 -10.49 -3.74
N PHE A 40 -4.69 -9.80 -4.84
CA PHE A 40 -3.94 -8.62 -5.25
C PHE A 40 -4.04 -7.49 -4.23
N PHE A 41 -5.23 -7.27 -3.64
CA PHE A 41 -5.38 -6.30 -2.55
C PHE A 41 -4.56 -6.68 -1.31
N ALA A 42 -4.43 -7.97 -0.99
CA ALA A 42 -3.56 -8.44 0.09
C ALA A 42 -2.09 -8.21 -0.24
N MET A 43 -1.67 -8.49 -1.48
CA MET A 43 -0.30 -8.25 -1.95
C MET A 43 0.08 -6.77 -1.90
N TRP A 44 -0.84 -5.86 -2.20
CA TRP A 44 -0.62 -4.42 -2.02
C TRP A 44 -0.18 -4.07 -0.59
N TRP A 45 -0.90 -4.57 0.43
CA TRP A 45 -0.54 -4.31 1.82
C TRP A 45 0.80 -4.94 2.22
N LEU A 46 1.10 -6.15 1.74
CA LEU A 46 2.40 -6.77 1.98
C LEU A 46 3.53 -5.96 1.34
N ILE A 47 3.33 -5.46 0.12
CA ILE A 47 4.28 -4.60 -0.58
C ILE A 47 4.54 -3.32 0.20
N ILE A 48 3.50 -2.65 0.71
CA ILE A 48 3.69 -1.48 1.59
C ILE A 48 4.50 -1.88 2.83
N GLY A 49 4.18 -3.02 3.45
CA GLY A 49 4.95 -3.56 4.57
C GLY A 49 6.43 -3.73 4.23
N PHE A 50 6.76 -4.30 3.06
CA PHE A 50 8.13 -4.42 2.58
C PHE A 50 8.80 -3.08 2.32
N SER A 51 8.09 -2.10 1.74
CA SER A 51 8.63 -0.75 1.55
C SER A 51 8.91 -0.05 2.88
N THR A 52 8.06 -0.21 3.90
CA THR A 52 8.34 0.30 5.24
C THR A 52 9.51 -0.45 5.91
N ALA A 53 9.58 -1.77 5.75
CA ALA A 53 10.69 -2.58 6.24
C ALA A 53 12.02 -2.14 5.64
N LYS A 54 12.03 -1.83 4.34
CA LYS A 54 13.18 -1.28 3.61
C LYS A 54 13.65 0.04 4.23
N THR A 55 12.74 0.97 4.56
CA THR A 55 13.10 2.21 5.27
C THR A 55 13.73 1.97 6.64
N VAL A 56 13.19 1.02 7.42
CA VAL A 56 13.76 0.66 8.73
C VAL A 56 15.14 0.01 8.56
N LEU A 57 15.27 -0.90 7.58
CA LEU A 57 16.52 -1.57 7.27
C LEU A 57 17.60 -0.57 6.83
N GLU A 58 17.26 0.42 6.01
CA GLU A 58 18.20 1.46 5.57
C GLU A 58 18.74 2.26 6.76
N LYS A 59 17.91 2.60 7.75
CA LYS A 59 18.38 3.27 8.96
C LYS A 59 19.38 2.41 9.74
N ILE A 60 19.06 1.13 9.93
CA ILE A 60 19.96 0.18 10.59
C ILE A 60 21.27 0.08 9.81
N MET A 61 21.20 -0.05 8.49
CA MET A 61 22.37 -0.13 7.62
C MET A 61 23.25 1.11 7.71
N VAL A 62 22.66 2.31 7.81
CA VAL A 62 23.38 3.56 8.04
C VAL A 62 24.12 3.51 9.38
N ASP A 63 23.49 3.02 10.45
CA ASP A 63 24.11 2.91 11.78
C ASP A 63 25.28 1.90 11.81
N TYR A 64 25.26 0.87 10.95
CA TYR A 64 26.30 -0.17 10.84
C TYR A 64 27.25 0.02 9.66
N GLU A 65 27.21 1.19 9.02
CA GLU A 65 28.10 1.52 7.91
C GLU A 65 28.02 0.53 6.71
N TYR A 66 26.87 -0.10 6.45
CA TYR A 66 26.72 -1.08 5.38
C TYR A 66 25.92 -0.53 4.19
N TYR A 67 26.58 -0.16 3.09
CA TYR A 67 25.93 0.57 1.98
C TYR A 67 25.77 -0.24 0.68
N GLY A 68 26.40 -1.41 0.59
CA GLY A 68 26.40 -2.24 -0.61
C GLY A 68 25.00 -2.72 -1.07
N LEU A 69 24.02 -2.79 -0.16
CA LEU A 69 22.64 -3.19 -0.51
C LEU A 69 21.74 -2.00 -0.92
N HIS A 70 22.16 -0.75 -0.74
CA HIS A 70 21.27 0.40 -0.93
C HIS A 70 20.75 0.49 -2.37
N MET A 71 21.62 0.27 -3.36
CA MET A 71 21.25 0.23 -4.77
C MET A 71 20.27 -0.91 -5.10
N PHE A 72 20.53 -2.11 -4.58
CA PHE A 72 19.61 -3.23 -4.74
C PHE A 72 18.23 -2.94 -4.14
N LEU A 73 18.20 -2.36 -2.93
CA LEU A 73 16.96 -1.96 -2.26
C LEU A 73 16.21 -0.85 -3.01
N LEU A 74 16.91 0.08 -3.67
CA LEU A 74 16.31 1.08 -4.55
C LEU A 74 15.58 0.41 -5.73
N TYR A 75 16.26 -0.45 -6.48
CA TYR A 75 15.66 -1.16 -7.62
C TYR A 75 14.50 -2.05 -7.19
N LEU A 76 14.68 -2.82 -6.12
CA LEU A 76 13.65 -3.69 -5.57
C LEU A 76 12.43 -2.87 -5.15
N ASN A 77 12.62 -1.79 -4.37
CA ASN A 77 11.52 -0.95 -3.94
C ASN A 77 10.80 -0.29 -5.12
N THR A 78 11.52 0.10 -6.18
CA THR A 78 10.91 0.65 -7.40
C THR A 78 9.97 -0.38 -8.04
N VAL A 79 10.44 -1.62 -8.24
CA VAL A 79 9.60 -2.71 -8.77
C VAL A 79 8.40 -2.99 -7.88
N LEU A 80 8.61 -3.05 -6.56
CA LEU A 80 7.56 -3.29 -5.58
C LEU A 80 6.49 -2.19 -5.61
N VAL A 81 6.88 -0.91 -5.63
CA VAL A 81 5.93 0.21 -5.70
C VAL A 81 5.05 0.12 -6.95
N PHE A 82 5.64 -0.11 -8.13
CA PHE A 82 4.87 -0.25 -9.37
C PHE A 82 3.95 -1.48 -9.36
N ALA A 83 4.43 -2.63 -8.88
CA ALA A 83 3.63 -3.83 -8.72
C ALA A 83 2.45 -3.59 -7.75
N GLY A 84 2.71 -2.94 -6.62
CA GLY A 84 1.72 -2.61 -5.62
C GLY A 84 0.62 -1.69 -6.17
N LEU A 85 1.01 -0.61 -6.84
CA LEU A 85 0.08 0.33 -7.47
C LEU A 85 -0.82 -0.34 -8.50
N PHE A 86 -0.24 -1.25 -9.30
CA PHE A 86 -1.01 -2.08 -10.22
C PHE A 86 -1.96 -3.02 -9.49
N PHE A 87 -1.53 -3.69 -8.41
CA PHE A 87 -2.38 -4.60 -7.63
C PHE A 87 -3.58 -3.89 -7.00
N LEU A 88 -3.37 -2.69 -6.47
CA LEU A 88 -4.45 -1.86 -5.94
C LEU A 88 -5.43 -1.44 -7.04
N LEU A 89 -4.92 -0.99 -8.19
CA LEU A 89 -5.74 -0.62 -9.33
C LEU A 89 -6.52 -1.81 -9.90
N TYR A 90 -5.87 -2.97 -10.02
CA TYR A 90 -6.50 -4.22 -10.45
C TYR A 90 -7.69 -4.56 -9.55
N TYR A 91 -7.47 -4.57 -8.23
CA TYR A 91 -8.51 -4.85 -7.25
C TYR A 91 -9.73 -3.94 -7.45
N THR A 92 -9.48 -2.63 -7.52
CA THR A 92 -10.55 -1.65 -7.67
C THR A 92 -11.28 -1.80 -9.01
N LEU A 93 -10.55 -1.89 -10.12
CA LEU A 93 -11.14 -2.04 -11.45
C LEU A 93 -12.03 -3.28 -11.56
N VAL A 94 -11.59 -4.42 -11.03
CA VAL A 94 -12.40 -5.65 -11.06
C VAL A 94 -13.63 -5.52 -10.17
N ILE A 95 -13.55 -4.86 -9.01
CA ILE A 95 -14.72 -4.59 -8.17
C ILE A 95 -15.76 -3.73 -8.90
N PHE A 96 -15.33 -2.71 -9.66
CA PHE A 96 -16.26 -1.82 -10.35
C PHE A 96 -16.84 -2.41 -11.63
N THR A 97 -16.01 -3.08 -12.42
CA THR A 97 -16.37 -3.53 -13.77
C THR A 97 -16.86 -4.98 -13.80
N GLY A 98 -16.48 -5.79 -12.81
CA GLY A 98 -16.66 -7.24 -12.83
C GLY A 98 -15.84 -7.96 -13.92
N LYS A 99 -14.96 -7.25 -14.65
CA LYS A 99 -14.26 -7.78 -15.83
C LYS A 99 -12.75 -7.72 -15.64
N GLU A 100 -12.09 -8.87 -15.49
CA GLU A 100 -10.62 -8.91 -15.34
C GLU A 100 -9.90 -8.33 -16.57
N LYS A 101 -10.45 -8.52 -17.78
CA LYS A 101 -9.82 -8.09 -19.04
C LYS A 101 -9.61 -6.58 -19.14
N THR A 102 -10.39 -5.75 -18.44
CA THR A 102 -10.21 -4.29 -18.46
C THR A 102 -8.93 -3.85 -17.78
N THR A 103 -8.28 -4.71 -17.00
CA THR A 103 -7.04 -4.41 -16.28
C THR A 103 -5.79 -4.57 -17.16
N ILE A 104 -5.88 -5.28 -18.29
CA ILE A 104 -4.72 -5.57 -19.15
C ILE A 104 -4.06 -4.30 -19.68
N PRO A 105 -4.78 -3.31 -20.26
CA PRO A 105 -4.16 -2.08 -20.75
C PRO A 105 -3.43 -1.31 -19.64
N PHE A 106 -4.00 -1.29 -18.43
CA PHE A 106 -3.35 -0.68 -17.28
C PHE A 106 -2.09 -1.44 -16.86
N GLY A 107 -2.11 -2.77 -16.88
CA GLY A 107 -0.91 -3.58 -16.62
C GLY A 107 0.22 -3.27 -17.58
N VAL A 108 -0.08 -3.19 -18.89
CA VAL A 108 0.90 -2.79 -19.92
C VAL A 108 1.41 -1.37 -19.67
N PHE A 109 0.51 -0.43 -19.34
CA PHE A 109 0.89 0.95 -19.02
C PHE A 109 1.83 1.05 -17.82
N PHE A 110 1.51 0.40 -16.70
CA PHE A 110 2.37 0.39 -15.50
C PHE A 110 3.71 -0.32 -15.77
N LEU A 111 3.72 -1.38 -16.58
CA LEU A 111 4.95 -2.05 -16.99
C LEU A 111 5.83 -1.13 -17.84
N ALA A 112 5.25 -0.40 -18.79
CA ALA A 112 5.98 0.56 -19.61
C ALA A 112 6.58 1.70 -18.76
N LEU A 113 5.82 2.22 -17.79
CA LEU A 113 6.32 3.23 -16.85
C LEU A 113 7.45 2.67 -15.95
N LEU A 114 7.34 1.41 -15.50
CA LEU A 114 8.38 0.73 -14.73
C LEU A 114 9.67 0.60 -15.56
N ILE A 115 9.57 0.14 -16.80
CA ILE A 115 10.73 0.04 -17.70
C ILE A 115 11.36 1.41 -17.92
N MET A 116 10.54 2.44 -18.16
CA MET A 116 11.00 3.81 -18.36
C MET A 116 11.76 4.34 -17.14
N ILE A 117 11.23 4.18 -15.91
CA ILE A 117 11.92 4.66 -14.71
C ILE A 117 13.19 3.86 -14.42
N LEU A 118 13.20 2.54 -14.64
CA LEU A 118 14.39 1.72 -14.45
C LEU A 118 15.48 2.09 -15.46
N ALA A 119 15.11 2.27 -16.74
CA ALA A 119 16.03 2.72 -17.77
C ALA A 119 16.63 4.10 -17.44
N PHE A 120 15.81 5.01 -16.90
CA PHE A 120 16.29 6.31 -16.44
C PHE A 120 17.23 6.19 -15.23
N ILE A 121 16.86 5.42 -14.19
CA ILE A 121 17.73 5.19 -13.04
C ILE A 121 19.08 4.64 -13.49
N VAL A 122 19.13 3.71 -14.44
CA VAL A 122 20.39 3.18 -14.98
C VAL A 122 21.16 4.24 -15.76
N ALA A 123 20.48 5.00 -16.63
CA ALA A 123 21.10 6.01 -17.49
C ALA A 123 21.63 7.23 -16.70
N SER A 124 21.06 7.52 -15.53
CA SER A 124 21.50 8.62 -14.66
C SER A 124 22.78 8.32 -13.87
N HIS A 125 23.42 7.17 -14.11
CA HIS A 125 24.67 6.76 -13.45
C HIS A 125 24.64 7.02 -11.93
N PRO A 126 23.72 6.39 -11.19
CA PRO A 126 23.54 6.63 -9.76
C PRO A 126 24.84 6.33 -9.02
N VAL A 127 25.38 7.36 -8.38
CA VAL A 127 26.58 7.26 -7.55
C VAL A 127 26.16 7.34 -6.09
N VAL A 128 26.66 6.41 -5.29
CA VAL A 128 26.52 6.51 -3.84
C VAL A 128 27.56 7.53 -3.36
N VAL A 129 27.11 8.74 -3.03
CA VAL A 129 27.99 9.79 -2.54
C VAL A 129 28.13 9.62 -1.03
N THR A 130 29.26 9.07 -0.59
CA THR A 130 29.53 8.83 0.83
C THR A 130 30.11 10.09 1.49
N GLU A 131 29.48 10.61 2.54
CA GLU A 131 29.93 11.85 3.20
C GLU A 131 31.30 11.72 3.92
N ALA A 132 31.81 10.50 4.14
CA ALA A 132 33.05 10.26 4.89
C ALA A 132 34.17 9.53 4.10
N GLY A 133 34.10 9.48 2.77
CA GLY A 133 35.25 9.06 1.93
C GLY A 133 35.66 7.58 1.99
N GLY A 134 34.81 6.70 2.52
CA GLY A 134 34.95 5.25 2.41
C GLY A 134 33.75 4.64 1.69
N ASP A 135 33.97 3.51 1.00
CA ASP A 135 32.93 2.70 0.33
C ASP A 135 31.78 2.27 1.26
N LEU A 136 31.97 2.51 2.56
CA LEU A 136 31.11 2.13 3.65
C LEU A 136 30.69 3.35 4.51
N ALA A 137 30.40 4.53 3.94
CA ALA A 137 29.93 5.68 4.73
C ALA A 137 28.52 6.18 4.34
N PRO A 138 27.79 6.87 5.24
CA PRO A 138 26.44 7.36 4.98
C PRO A 138 26.42 8.16 3.70
N GLY A 139 25.58 7.76 2.76
CA GLY A 139 25.53 8.41 1.46
C GLY A 139 24.14 8.59 0.94
N SER A 140 23.92 9.72 0.26
CA SER A 140 22.79 9.90 -0.62
C SER A 140 23.10 9.27 -1.97
N ILE A 141 22.07 8.75 -2.63
CA ILE A 141 22.18 8.46 -4.07
C ILE A 141 22.10 9.80 -4.76
N ASP A 142 23.22 10.21 -5.35
CA ASP A 142 23.24 11.34 -6.25
C ASP A 142 23.17 10.83 -7.69
N TYR A 143 22.58 11.65 -8.55
CA TYR A 143 22.39 11.31 -9.95
C TYR A 143 23.15 12.32 -10.79
N GLU A 144 24.00 11.84 -11.69
CA GLU A 144 24.74 12.72 -12.60
C GLU A 144 23.80 13.49 -13.53
N ILE A 145 22.63 12.89 -13.82
CA ILE A 145 21.61 13.46 -14.69
C ILE A 145 20.34 13.70 -13.87
N GLU A 146 20.00 14.97 -13.68
CA GLU A 146 18.73 15.37 -13.08
C GLU A 146 17.53 14.87 -13.90
N MET A 147 16.49 14.44 -13.21
CA MET A 147 15.28 13.97 -13.89
C MET A 147 14.57 15.13 -14.59
N PRO A 148 14.39 15.07 -15.92
CA PRO A 148 13.77 16.18 -16.62
C PRO A 148 12.31 16.34 -16.19
N ILE A 149 11.85 17.59 -16.10
CA ILE A 149 10.53 17.95 -15.55
C ILE A 149 9.39 17.22 -16.27
N TRP A 150 9.50 17.01 -17.59
CA TRP A 150 8.48 16.28 -18.34
C TRP A 150 8.35 14.82 -17.87
N MET A 151 9.46 14.17 -17.51
CA MET A 151 9.46 12.78 -17.03
C MET A 151 8.84 12.71 -15.63
N ILE A 152 9.20 13.65 -14.74
CA ILE A 152 8.56 13.81 -13.44
C ILE A 152 7.04 13.99 -13.64
N THR A 153 6.63 14.84 -14.57
CA THR A 153 5.22 15.10 -14.86
C THR A 153 4.50 13.83 -15.34
N VAL A 154 5.09 13.08 -16.27
CA VAL A 154 4.53 11.81 -16.76
C VAL A 154 4.42 10.78 -15.64
N LEU A 155 5.43 10.65 -14.77
CA LEU A 155 5.40 9.73 -13.63
C LEU A 155 4.36 10.14 -12.60
N VAL A 156 4.32 11.42 -12.23
CA VAL A 156 3.34 11.97 -11.29
C VAL A 156 1.93 11.77 -11.82
N LEU A 157 1.65 12.14 -13.07
CA LEU A 157 0.33 11.97 -13.65
C LEU A 157 -0.03 10.49 -13.83
N GLY A 158 0.90 9.69 -14.35
CA GLY A 158 0.70 8.27 -14.61
C GLY A 158 0.55 7.42 -13.36
N ILE A 159 1.16 7.82 -12.24
CA ILE A 159 1.09 7.09 -10.97
C ILE A 159 -0.03 7.65 -10.09
N ILE A 160 -0.09 8.95 -9.87
CA ILE A 160 -0.97 9.54 -8.86
C ILE A 160 -2.42 9.60 -9.35
N VAL A 161 -2.66 10.03 -10.59
CA VAL A 161 -4.03 10.25 -11.09
C VAL A 161 -4.86 8.95 -11.05
N PRO A 162 -4.34 7.78 -11.50
CA PRO A 162 -5.08 6.53 -11.37
C PRO A 162 -5.42 6.17 -9.92
N GLN A 163 -4.51 6.42 -8.97
CA GLN A 163 -4.76 6.09 -7.56
C GLN A 163 -5.77 7.04 -6.90
N LEU A 164 -5.73 8.33 -7.25
CA LEU A 164 -6.80 9.26 -6.85
C LEU A 164 -8.15 8.83 -7.44
N GLY A 165 -8.16 8.39 -8.71
CA GLY A 165 -9.32 7.79 -9.35
C GLY A 165 -9.85 6.57 -8.58
N VAL A 166 -8.98 5.70 -8.09
CA VAL A 166 -9.34 4.56 -7.22
C VAL A 166 -10.00 5.03 -5.93
N CYS A 167 -9.41 6.01 -5.23
CA CYS A 167 -9.97 6.56 -3.99
C CYS A 167 -11.37 7.14 -4.21
N ILE A 168 -11.54 7.96 -5.26
CA ILE A 168 -12.82 8.58 -5.63
C ILE A 168 -13.84 7.52 -6.00
N ALA A 169 -13.45 6.52 -6.81
CA ALA A 169 -14.34 5.45 -7.21
C ALA A 169 -14.84 4.69 -5.97
N LEU A 170 -13.97 4.27 -5.06
CA LEU A 170 -14.35 3.59 -3.81
C LEU A 170 -15.29 4.43 -2.95
N TYR A 171 -15.08 5.74 -2.83
CA TYR A 171 -16.04 6.63 -2.17
C TYR A 171 -17.39 6.70 -2.90
N ALA A 172 -17.40 6.72 -4.24
CA ALA A 172 -18.66 6.66 -4.99
C ALA A 172 -19.41 5.34 -4.73
N LEU A 173 -18.70 4.22 -4.56
CA LEU A 173 -19.29 2.92 -4.21
C LEU A 173 -19.96 2.94 -2.83
N PHE A 174 -19.39 3.66 -1.86
CA PHE A 174 -20.01 3.83 -0.54
C PHE A 174 -21.44 4.38 -0.64
N PHE A 175 -21.71 5.31 -1.56
CA PHE A 175 -23.05 5.87 -1.76
C PHE A 175 -24.01 4.91 -2.48
N LYS A 176 -23.48 3.97 -3.27
CA LYS A 176 -24.27 2.96 -3.99
C LYS A 176 -24.69 1.77 -3.11
N LEU A 177 -23.95 1.46 -2.05
CA LEU A 177 -24.20 0.33 -1.14
C LEU A 177 -25.32 0.61 -0.10
N LYS A 178 -26.48 1.06 -0.57
CA LYS A 178 -27.67 1.23 0.28
C LYS A 178 -28.22 -0.15 0.67
N GLY A 179 -28.49 -0.36 1.96
CA GLY A 179 -29.02 -1.62 2.50
C GLY A 179 -27.98 -2.69 2.87
N GLN A 180 -26.68 -2.45 2.66
CA GLN A 180 -25.60 -3.39 3.03
C GLN A 180 -24.65 -2.75 4.06
N PRO A 181 -25.02 -2.68 5.36
CA PRO A 181 -24.27 -1.91 6.37
C PRO A 181 -22.82 -2.38 6.52
N THR A 182 -22.56 -3.69 6.52
CA THR A 182 -21.20 -4.26 6.61
C THR A 182 -20.31 -3.82 5.45
N GLN A 183 -20.80 -3.94 4.20
CA GLN A 183 -20.02 -3.56 3.02
C GLN A 183 -19.78 -2.06 2.98
N ARG A 184 -20.80 -1.27 3.34
CA ARG A 184 -20.71 0.18 3.39
C ARG A 184 -19.65 0.65 4.41
N TYR A 185 -19.64 0.05 5.60
CA TYR A 185 -18.62 0.33 6.62
C TYR A 185 -17.21 -0.02 6.13
N ARG A 186 -17.03 -1.19 5.52
CA ARG A 186 -15.75 -1.62 4.94
C ARG A 186 -15.23 -0.67 3.88
N VAL A 187 -16.06 -0.38 2.89
CA VAL A 187 -15.70 0.50 1.78
C VAL A 187 -15.33 1.89 2.30
N PHE A 188 -16.08 2.42 3.27
CA PHE A 188 -15.77 3.72 3.89
C PHE A 188 -14.41 3.74 4.57
N LEU A 189 -14.09 2.72 5.38
CA LEU A 189 -12.80 2.67 6.07
C LEU A 189 -11.63 2.46 5.10
N ILE A 190 -11.82 1.60 4.09
CA ILE A 190 -10.81 1.36 3.06
C ILE A 190 -10.57 2.61 2.23
N SER A 191 -11.63 3.28 1.77
CA SER A 191 -11.50 4.50 0.96
C SER A 191 -10.84 5.63 1.77
N THR A 192 -11.22 5.79 3.04
CA THR A 192 -10.62 6.82 3.91
C THR A 192 -9.16 6.51 4.22
N SER A 193 -8.81 5.25 4.48
CA SER A 193 -7.42 4.83 4.68
C SER A 193 -6.55 5.13 3.47
N LEU A 194 -6.99 4.71 2.27
CA LEU A 194 -6.26 4.98 1.03
C LEU A 194 -6.17 6.48 0.75
N PHE A 195 -7.23 7.24 1.01
CA PHE A 195 -7.23 8.69 0.85
C PHE A 195 -6.23 9.37 1.81
N LEU A 196 -6.16 8.95 3.07
CA LEU A 196 -5.16 9.46 4.02
C LEU A 196 -3.74 9.09 3.60
N TRP A 197 -3.53 7.87 3.12
CA TRP A 197 -2.22 7.40 2.65
C TRP A 197 -1.71 8.18 1.44
N PHE A 198 -2.50 8.24 0.36
CA PHE A 198 -2.12 8.98 -0.84
C PHE A 198 -2.16 10.49 -0.63
N GLY A 199 -3.14 10.99 0.13
CA GLY A 199 -3.29 12.40 0.46
C GLY A 199 -2.12 12.94 1.28
N SER A 200 -1.64 12.20 2.29
CA SER A 200 -0.46 12.62 3.06
C SER A 200 0.81 12.65 2.21
N SER A 201 0.96 11.71 1.27
CA SER A 201 2.07 11.70 0.32
C SER A 201 2.05 12.92 -0.60
N LEU A 202 0.87 13.34 -1.06
CA LEU A 202 0.68 14.57 -1.83
C LEU A 202 0.94 15.83 -1.01
N LEU A 203 0.49 15.87 0.24
CA LEU A 203 0.74 17.00 1.14
C LEU A 203 2.23 17.24 1.33
N VAL A 204 3.05 16.18 1.45
CA VAL A 204 4.51 16.32 1.54
C VAL A 204 5.07 17.03 0.30
N TYR A 205 4.59 16.66 -0.90
CA TYR A 205 5.02 17.28 -2.15
C TYR A 205 4.67 18.77 -2.22
N PHE A 206 3.48 19.16 -1.78
CA PHE A 206 3.04 20.56 -1.79
C PHE A 206 3.57 21.40 -0.62
N ALA A 207 3.86 20.79 0.53
CA ALA A 207 4.29 21.48 1.74
C ALA A 207 5.75 21.99 1.69
N GLY A 208 6.51 21.65 0.65
CA GLY A 208 7.86 22.17 0.41
C GLY A 208 8.76 22.05 1.64
N SER A 209 9.24 23.20 2.14
CA SER A 209 10.18 23.32 3.27
C SER A 209 9.68 22.75 4.60
N ALA A 210 8.37 22.62 4.81
CA ALA A 210 7.83 21.99 6.02
C ALA A 210 8.06 20.46 6.06
N GLY A 211 8.32 19.85 4.90
CA GLY A 211 8.54 18.42 4.73
C GLY A 211 9.78 17.88 5.44
N GLY A 212 10.77 18.73 5.72
CA GLY A 212 12.02 18.35 6.38
C GLY A 212 11.98 18.38 7.91
N SER A 213 10.90 18.87 8.53
CA SER A 213 10.83 18.92 10.00
C SER A 213 10.62 17.53 10.60
N GLY A 214 11.34 17.19 11.67
CA GLY A 214 11.16 15.91 12.38
C GLY A 214 9.71 15.70 12.86
N ALA A 215 9.02 16.78 13.22
CA ALA A 215 7.60 16.74 13.59
C ALA A 215 6.70 16.28 12.43
N TRP A 216 6.96 16.75 11.20
CA TRP A 216 6.21 16.33 10.02
C TRP A 216 6.43 14.85 9.71
N LEU A 217 7.66 14.35 9.83
CA LEU A 217 7.96 12.92 9.68
C LEU A 217 7.15 12.09 10.67
N ILE A 218 7.10 12.49 11.95
CA ILE A 218 6.28 11.81 12.97
C ILE A 218 4.79 11.82 12.57
N ILE A 219 4.25 12.97 12.16
CA ILE A 219 2.85 13.09 11.74
C ILE A 219 2.55 12.17 10.55
N LYS A 220 3.42 12.13 9.55
CA LYS A 220 3.29 11.25 8.38
C LYS A 220 3.24 9.78 8.79
N GLU A 221 4.12 9.36 9.69
CA GLU A 221 4.16 7.97 10.18
C GLU A 221 2.92 7.62 11.03
N LEU A 222 2.40 8.58 11.81
CA LEU A 222 1.14 8.40 12.53
C LEU A 222 -0.07 8.29 11.59
N ILE A 223 -0.10 9.07 10.51
CA ILE A 223 -1.14 8.96 9.47
C ILE A 223 -1.07 7.58 8.80
N ALA A 224 0.13 7.12 8.47
CA ALA A 224 0.39 5.80 7.90
C ALA A 224 -0.11 4.67 8.83
N LEU A 225 0.26 4.72 10.12
CA LEU A 225 -0.20 3.76 11.12
C LEU A 225 -1.72 3.79 11.27
N PHE A 226 -2.31 4.98 11.34
CA PHE A 226 -3.75 5.16 11.45
C PHE A 226 -4.49 4.62 10.23
N ALA A 227 -3.97 4.86 9.02
CA ALA A 227 -4.50 4.29 7.79
C ALA A 227 -4.48 2.75 7.83
N GLY A 228 -3.40 2.14 8.32
CA GLY A 228 -3.33 0.70 8.56
C GLY A 228 -4.39 0.22 9.55
N MET A 229 -4.53 0.89 10.69
CA MET A 229 -5.55 0.56 11.69
C MET A 229 -6.98 0.64 11.13
N MET A 230 -7.29 1.62 10.29
CA MET A 230 -8.60 1.71 9.63
C MET A 230 -8.89 0.49 8.76
N ILE A 231 -7.89 -0.02 8.04
CA ILE A 231 -8.05 -1.24 7.22
C ILE A 231 -8.26 -2.45 8.12
N TYR A 232 -7.47 -2.57 9.19
CA TYR A 232 -7.68 -3.63 10.17
C TYR A 232 -9.11 -3.61 10.71
N PHE A 233 -9.63 -2.44 11.12
CA PHE A 233 -11.00 -2.29 11.60
C PHE A 233 -12.07 -2.52 10.53
N ALA A 234 -11.77 -2.31 9.25
CA ALA A 234 -12.69 -2.67 8.17
C ALA A 234 -13.04 -4.16 8.21
N TYR A 235 -12.06 -5.03 8.49
CA TYR A 235 -12.26 -6.48 8.53
C TYR A 235 -12.55 -7.02 9.93
N ASN A 236 -12.00 -6.38 10.97
CA ASN A 236 -12.21 -6.71 12.38
C ASN A 236 -12.81 -5.50 13.12
N PRO A 237 -14.09 -5.17 12.89
CA PRO A 237 -14.74 -4.04 13.54
C PRO A 237 -14.75 -4.22 15.07
N PRO A 238 -14.50 -3.15 15.84
CA PRO A 238 -14.61 -3.20 17.30
C PRO A 238 -15.99 -3.68 17.77
N THR A 239 -16.05 -4.35 18.91
CA THR A 239 -17.29 -4.94 19.46
C THR A 239 -18.43 -3.93 19.62
N PHE A 240 -18.13 -2.69 20.01
CA PHE A 240 -19.12 -1.63 20.13
C PHE A 240 -19.72 -1.22 18.78
N VAL A 241 -18.91 -1.18 17.71
CA VAL A 241 -19.37 -0.88 16.34
C VAL A 241 -20.24 -2.03 15.82
N ARG A 242 -19.81 -3.28 16.05
CA ARG A 242 -20.58 -4.48 15.68
C ARG A 242 -21.97 -4.46 16.30
N ARG A 243 -22.06 -4.20 17.60
CA ARG A 243 -23.33 -4.14 18.35
C ARG A 243 -24.24 -2.99 17.89
N LYS A 244 -23.68 -1.79 17.67
CA LYS A 244 -24.48 -0.61 17.33
C LYS A 244 -25.04 -0.64 15.90
N TYR A 245 -24.27 -1.15 14.95
CA TYR A 245 -24.60 -1.06 13.52
C TYR A 245 -24.92 -2.41 12.85
N ASN A 246 -24.99 -3.49 13.64
CA ASN A 246 -25.21 -4.87 13.17
C ASN A 246 -24.23 -5.27 12.05
N ILE A 247 -22.94 -4.99 12.26
CA ILE A 247 -21.86 -5.24 11.30
C ILE A 247 -21.18 -6.57 11.64
N THR A 248 -20.94 -7.39 10.62
CA THR A 248 -20.25 -8.67 10.72
C THR A 248 -18.75 -8.56 10.46
N GLY A 249 -17.94 -9.21 11.30
CA GLY A 249 -16.50 -9.30 11.12
C GLY A 249 -16.10 -10.41 10.14
N LEU A 250 -14.81 -10.49 9.82
CA LEU A 250 -14.27 -11.53 8.95
C LEU A 250 -14.41 -12.93 9.55
N ALA A 251 -14.23 -13.06 10.86
CA ALA A 251 -14.38 -14.34 11.58
C ALA A 251 -15.80 -14.91 11.41
N ASP A 252 -16.82 -14.08 11.63
CA ASP A 252 -18.22 -14.47 11.50
C ASP A 252 -18.56 -14.90 10.05
N GLU A 253 -18.01 -14.19 9.05
CA GLU A 253 -18.22 -14.52 7.64
C GLU A 253 -17.67 -15.90 7.28
N ASN A 254 -16.48 -16.23 7.78
CA ASN A 254 -15.85 -17.52 7.51
C ASN A 254 -16.61 -18.66 8.19
N GLU A 255 -17.15 -18.44 9.39
CA GLU A 255 -17.97 -19.43 10.11
C GLU A 255 -19.28 -19.72 9.36
N VAL A 256 -20.00 -18.67 8.95
CA VAL A 256 -21.24 -18.81 8.16
C VAL A 256 -20.98 -19.53 6.84
N GLN A 257 -19.85 -19.26 6.18
CA GLN A 257 -19.46 -19.97 4.96
C GLN A 257 -19.15 -21.45 5.23
N ALA A 258 -18.40 -21.75 6.30
CA ALA A 258 -18.07 -23.13 6.66
C ALA A 258 -19.32 -23.98 6.96
N VAL A 259 -20.31 -23.41 7.65
CA VAL A 259 -21.60 -24.08 7.92
C VAL A 259 -22.36 -24.35 6.62
N ARG A 260 -22.39 -23.37 5.69
CA ARG A 260 -23.04 -23.54 4.37
C ARG A 260 -22.37 -24.60 3.50
N GLU A 261 -21.02 -24.67 3.53
CA GLU A 261 -20.26 -25.68 2.81
C GLU A 261 -20.54 -27.08 3.36
N LYS A 262 -20.54 -27.25 4.69
CA LYS A 262 -20.88 -28.53 5.33
C LYS A 262 -22.29 -28.99 5.00
N GLY A 263 -23.29 -28.10 5.08
CA GLY A 263 -24.68 -28.44 4.78
C GLY A 263 -24.93 -28.88 3.33
N ARG A 264 -24.18 -28.31 2.37
CA ARG A 264 -24.24 -28.73 0.96
C ARG A 264 -23.62 -30.12 0.72
N ALA A 265 -22.54 -30.44 1.44
CA ALA A 265 -21.88 -31.74 1.31
C ALA A 265 -22.76 -32.89 1.84
N THR A 266 -23.58 -32.63 2.87
CA THR A 266 -24.47 -33.66 3.46
C THR A 266 -25.81 -33.80 2.75
N GLY A 267 -26.28 -32.77 2.04
CA GLY A 267 -27.61 -32.75 1.41
C GLY A 267 -27.66 -33.09 -0.09
N GLY A 268 -26.52 -33.43 -0.72
CA GLY A 268 -26.44 -33.75 -2.15
C GLY A 268 -26.39 -35.24 -2.49
N GLY A 269 -26.80 -36.12 -1.57
CA GLY A 269 -26.68 -37.57 -1.67
C GLY A 269 -28.00 -38.35 -1.72
N GLU A 270 -29.12 -37.69 -2.06
CA GLU A 270 -30.42 -38.33 -2.30
C GLU A 270 -30.82 -38.24 -3.79
#